data_AF-A0A978VQW5-F1
#
_entry.id   AF-A0A978VQW5-F1
#
_cell.length_a   1.000
_cell.length_b   1.000
_cell.length_c   1.000
_cell.angle_alpha   90.00
_cell.angle_beta   90.00
_cell.angle_gamma   90.00
#
_symmetry.space_group_name_H-M   'P 1'
#
loop_
_entity.id
_entity.type
_entity.pdbx_description
1 polymer ?
#
loop_
_entity_poly.entity_id
_entity_poly.type
_entity_poly.pdbx_seq_one_letter_code
_entity_poly.pdbx_strand_id
1 'polypeptide(L)'
;MSTSDNRTNSSDNDEKKMMRRDNERQRRQQMALLNASLRSQLPLESIKGKRSVADHINEAVNHINNMKNKIEQLTVEKDKIESSLNISTNSPKSETSSDNKQSNSVVIRPCWGGMEIVISGGLSGEDLPLSSVLEVLVLEEGLNVVRCASTKANGRLIHTIQAEVLIYIYIYIWINFYNLNFYYLGFLIRYHNARMPYIDVFFFTEVSIYDSLMGH
;
A
#
# COMPACT_ATOMS: atom_id res chain seq x y z
N MET A 1 9.70 -4.71 81.06
CA MET A 1 8.60 -5.37 80.31
C MET A 1 8.42 -4.56 79.02
N SER A 2 9.07 -4.96 77.93
CA SER A 2 9.14 -4.23 76.66
C SER A 2 8.52 -5.09 75.56
N THR A 3 7.29 -4.79 75.16
CA THR A 3 6.51 -5.54 74.16
C THR A 3 5.80 -4.63 73.14
N SER A 4 6.30 -3.40 72.91
CA SER A 4 5.75 -2.47 71.92
C SER A 4 6.44 -2.51 70.55
N ASP A 5 7.71 -2.91 70.47
CA ASP A 5 8.53 -2.59 69.28
C ASP A 5 8.52 -3.66 68.17
N ASN A 6 7.89 -4.82 68.43
CA ASN A 6 7.83 -5.92 67.47
C ASN A 6 6.60 -5.91 66.54
N ARG A 7 5.51 -5.21 66.90
CA ARG A 7 4.26 -5.26 66.13
C ARG A 7 4.25 -4.29 64.94
N THR A 8 4.79 -3.09 65.12
CA THR A 8 4.93 -2.06 64.06
C THR A 8 5.94 -2.46 62.98
N ASN A 9 7.05 -3.10 63.37
CA ASN A 9 8.03 -3.62 62.41
C ASN A 9 7.48 -4.76 61.51
N SER A 10 6.45 -5.48 61.95
CA SER A 10 5.82 -6.55 61.16
C SER A 10 4.88 -5.98 60.10
N SER A 11 4.04 -5.00 60.44
CA SER A 11 3.07 -4.41 59.50
C SER A 11 3.75 -3.67 58.36
N ASP A 12 4.81 -2.91 58.65
CA ASP A 12 5.57 -2.16 57.64
C ASP A 12 6.30 -3.09 56.66
N ASN A 13 6.74 -4.26 57.15
CA ASN A 13 7.34 -5.29 56.31
C ASN A 13 6.31 -5.96 55.38
N ASP A 14 5.09 -6.18 55.85
CA ASP A 14 4.01 -6.74 55.05
C ASP A 14 3.53 -5.75 53.97
N GLU A 15 3.41 -4.46 54.30
CA GLU A 15 3.09 -3.41 53.35
C GLU A 15 4.17 -3.28 52.27
N LYS A 16 5.44 -3.20 52.67
CA LYS A 16 6.58 -3.19 51.74
C LYS A 16 6.63 -4.43 50.85
N LYS A 17 6.24 -5.59 51.38
CA LYS A 17 6.13 -6.85 50.62
C LYS A 17 4.95 -6.84 49.65
N MET A 18 3.84 -6.19 49.97
CA MET A 18 2.72 -5.97 49.04
C MET A 18 3.13 -5.01 47.92
N MET A 19 3.70 -3.85 48.24
CA MET A 19 4.16 -2.89 47.23
C MET A 19 5.17 -3.49 46.24
N ARG A 20 6.12 -4.30 46.73
CA ARG A 20 7.07 -5.03 45.86
C ARG A 20 6.37 -6.01 44.92
N ARG A 21 5.35 -6.72 45.40
CA ARG A 21 4.56 -7.66 44.60
C ARG A 21 3.76 -6.92 43.54
N ASP A 22 3.15 -5.79 43.88
CA ASP A 22 2.37 -4.98 42.94
C ASP A 22 3.25 -4.32 41.87
N ASN A 23 4.42 -3.79 42.25
CA ASN A 23 5.38 -3.26 41.30
C ASN A 23 5.84 -4.32 40.29
N GLU A 24 6.18 -5.52 40.77
CA GLU A 24 6.57 -6.63 39.88
C GLU A 24 5.40 -7.09 39.02
N ARG A 25 4.17 -7.08 39.54
CA ARG A 25 2.96 -7.39 38.77
C ARG A 25 2.76 -6.39 37.64
N GLN A 26 2.87 -5.09 37.93
CA GLN A 26 2.75 -4.02 36.95
C GLN A 26 3.83 -4.14 35.87
N ARG A 27 5.08 -4.41 36.26
CA ARG A 27 6.18 -4.64 35.32
C ARG A 27 5.88 -5.80 34.35
N ARG A 28 5.31 -6.90 34.85
CA ARG A 28 4.91 -8.06 34.00
C ARG A 28 3.72 -7.74 33.10
N GLN A 29 2.75 -6.97 33.58
CA GLN A 29 1.62 -6.53 32.76
C GLN A 29 2.09 -5.64 31.60
N GLN A 30 2.98 -4.68 31.86
CA GLN A 30 3.57 -3.84 30.82
C GLN A 30 4.34 -4.68 29.79
N MET A 31 5.13 -5.65 30.24
CA MET A 31 5.85 -6.55 29.33
C MET A 31 4.89 -7.39 28.46
N ALA A 32 3.79 -7.88 29.03
CA ALA A 32 2.77 -8.61 28.28
C ALA A 32 2.11 -7.74 27.20
N LEU A 33 1.79 -6.48 27.52
CA LEU A 33 1.24 -5.52 26.55
C LEU A 33 2.22 -5.23 25.41
N LEU A 34 3.50 -5.00 25.72
CA LEU A 34 4.53 -4.77 24.72
C LEU A 34 4.70 -5.98 23.78
N ASN A 35 4.72 -7.19 24.32
CA ASN A 35 4.81 -8.41 23.51
C ASN A 35 3.58 -8.63 22.64
N ALA A 36 2.38 -8.33 23.14
CA ALA A 36 1.15 -8.40 22.36
C ALA A 36 1.17 -7.38 21.20
N SER A 37 1.62 -6.15 21.48
CA SER A 37 1.78 -5.11 20.47
C SER A 37 2.80 -5.51 19.40
N LEU A 38 3.96 -6.03 19.79
CA LEU A 38 4.97 -6.56 18.87
C LEU A 38 4.37 -7.62 17.95
N ARG A 39 3.69 -8.62 18.52
CA ARG A 39 3.10 -9.72 17.75
C ARG A 39 2.07 -9.23 16.73
N SER A 40 1.31 -8.18 17.04
CA SER A 40 0.30 -7.60 16.14
C SER A 40 0.89 -6.89 14.91
N GLN A 41 2.16 -6.48 14.96
CA GLN A 41 2.85 -5.79 13.87
C GLN A 41 3.57 -6.75 12.92
N LEU A 42 3.61 -8.04 13.25
CA LEU A 42 4.29 -9.05 12.45
C LEU A 42 3.34 -9.70 11.44
N PRO A 43 3.84 -10.12 10.27
CA PRO A 43 3.06 -10.88 9.29
C PRO A 43 2.47 -12.15 9.91
N LEU A 44 1.19 -12.42 9.64
CA LEU A 44 0.46 -13.55 10.22
C LEU A 44 1.15 -14.89 9.93
N GLU A 45 1.76 -15.04 8.76
CA GLU A 45 2.49 -16.23 8.32
C GLU A 45 3.71 -16.50 9.20
N SER A 46 4.42 -15.44 9.62
CA SER A 46 5.64 -15.54 10.42
C SER A 46 5.37 -15.96 11.86
N ILE A 47 4.21 -15.56 12.41
CA ILE A 47 3.81 -15.81 13.80
C ILE A 47 2.90 -17.05 13.97
N LYS A 48 2.46 -17.66 12.85
CA LYS A 48 1.66 -18.88 12.84
C LYS A 48 2.50 -20.04 13.39
N GLY A 49 1.96 -20.74 14.40
CA GLY A 49 2.64 -21.87 15.04
C GLY A 49 3.73 -21.50 16.07
N LYS A 50 4.20 -20.26 16.12
CA LYS A 50 5.20 -19.80 17.10
C LYS A 50 4.52 -19.28 18.35
N ARG A 51 4.77 -19.92 19.49
CA ARG A 51 4.12 -19.58 20.77
C ARG A 51 5.03 -18.85 21.76
N SER A 52 6.35 -18.92 21.62
CA SER A 52 7.26 -18.28 22.59
C SER A 52 7.54 -16.82 22.24
N VAL A 53 7.79 -16.01 23.27
CA VAL A 53 8.19 -14.60 23.12
C VAL A 53 9.53 -14.48 22.37
N ALA A 54 10.46 -15.40 22.63
CA ALA A 54 11.76 -15.43 21.94
C ALA A 54 11.59 -15.66 20.43
N ASP A 55 10.69 -16.55 20.03
CA ASP A 55 10.38 -16.77 18.63
C ASP A 55 9.80 -15.51 17.98
N HIS A 56 8.90 -14.80 18.66
CA HIS A 56 8.31 -13.56 18.13
C HIS A 56 9.35 -12.45 17.99
N ILE A 57 10.30 -12.35 18.93
CA ILE A 57 11.42 -11.40 18.85
C ILE A 57 12.31 -11.74 17.65
N ASN A 58 12.67 -13.00 17.47
CA ASN A 58 13.49 -13.43 16.33
C ASN A 58 12.79 -13.15 15.00
N GLU A 59 11.48 -13.41 14.91
CA GLU A 59 10.72 -13.07 13.71
C GLU A 59 10.60 -11.57 13.48
N ALA A 60 10.51 -10.77 14.53
CA ALA A 60 10.55 -9.32 14.39
C ALA A 60 11.88 -8.85 13.76
N VAL A 61 13.01 -9.41 14.18
CA VAL A 61 14.32 -9.10 13.60
C VAL A 61 14.37 -9.51 12.12
N ASN A 62 13.90 -10.72 11.79
CA ASN A 62 13.84 -11.18 10.41
C ASN A 62 12.95 -10.29 9.54
N HIS A 63 11.78 -9.90 10.06
CA HIS A 63 10.85 -9.03 9.37
C HIS A 63 11.45 -7.64 9.11
N ILE A 64 12.12 -7.05 10.11
CA ILE A 64 12.84 -5.77 9.95
C ILE A 64 13.88 -5.87 8.82
N ASN A 65 14.66 -6.95 8.78
CA ASN A 65 15.68 -7.14 7.73
C ASN A 65 15.04 -7.31 6.34
N ASN A 66 13.96 -8.09 6.24
CA ASN A 66 13.23 -8.24 4.99
C ASN A 66 12.66 -6.90 4.49
N MET A 67 12.09 -6.10 5.39
CA MET A 67 11.56 -4.77 5.03
C MET A 67 12.69 -3.82 4.59
N LYS A 68 13.85 -3.83 5.26
CA LYS A 68 15.02 -3.05 4.83
C LYS A 68 15.46 -3.42 3.42
N ASN A 69 15.59 -4.71 3.12
CA ASN A 69 15.96 -5.19 1.79
C ASN A 69 14.93 -4.80 0.74
N LYS A 70 13.64 -4.87 1.07
CA LYS A 70 12.56 -4.44 0.17
C LYS A 70 12.62 -2.95 -0.14
N ILE A 71 12.93 -2.11 0.85
CA ILE A 71 13.13 -0.67 0.65
C ILE A 71 14.31 -0.42 -0.30
N GLU A 72 15.42 -1.12 -0.11
CA GLU A 72 16.60 -1.00 -0.98
C GLU A 72 16.28 -1.39 -2.43
N GLN A 73 15.62 -2.54 -2.63
CA GLN A 73 15.20 -2.99 -3.96
C GLN A 73 14.29 -1.98 -4.66
N LEU A 74 13.27 -1.48 -3.96
CA LEU A 74 12.36 -0.46 -4.51
C LEU A 74 13.09 0.86 -4.82
N THR A 75 14.12 1.21 -4.04
CA THR A 75 14.95 2.39 -4.30
C THR A 75 15.76 2.21 -5.59
N VAL A 76 16.38 1.05 -5.78
CA VAL A 76 17.11 0.72 -7.02
C VAL A 76 16.19 0.72 -8.24
N GLU A 77 14.99 0.14 -8.12
CA GLU A 77 14.00 0.15 -9.20
C GLU A 77 13.55 1.56 -9.55
N LYS A 78 13.32 2.41 -8.54
CA LYS A 78 12.98 3.82 -8.72
C LYS A 78 14.10 4.56 -9.46
N ASP A 79 15.35 4.42 -9.02
CA ASP A 79 16.50 5.10 -9.63
C ASP A 79 16.75 4.64 -11.07
N LYS A 80 16.48 3.36 -11.37
CA LYS A 80 16.53 2.82 -12.74
C LYS A 80 15.47 3.47 -13.64
N ILE A 81 14.26 3.66 -13.12
CA ILE A 81 13.19 4.34 -13.87
C ILE A 81 13.56 5.81 -14.09
N GLU A 82 14.02 6.52 -13.06
CA GLU A 82 14.44 7.92 -13.17
C GLU A 82 15.61 8.10 -14.14
N SER A 83 16.62 7.22 -14.11
CA SER A 83 17.74 7.27 -15.06
C SER A 83 17.31 6.96 -16.50
N SER A 84 16.38 6.02 -16.72
CA SER A 84 15.83 5.73 -18.06
C SER A 84 15.05 6.91 -18.65
N LEU A 85 14.35 7.68 -17.80
CA LEU A 85 13.65 8.90 -18.19
C LEU A 85 14.65 10.02 -18.55
N ASN A 86 15.75 10.14 -17.80
CA ASN A 86 16.80 11.14 -18.05
C ASN A 86 17.68 10.85 -19.29
N ILE A 87 17.78 9.59 -19.73
CA ILE A 87 18.51 9.25 -20.97
C ILE A 87 17.69 9.63 -22.21
N SER A 88 16.35 9.59 -22.13
CA SER A 88 15.46 10.03 -23.22
C SER A 88 15.55 11.54 -23.51
N THR A 89 15.98 12.34 -22.54
CA THR A 89 16.10 13.81 -22.67
C THR A 89 17.49 14.30 -23.11
N ASN A 90 18.51 13.41 -23.16
CA ASN A 90 19.91 13.79 -23.45
C ASN A 90 20.47 13.14 -24.73
N SER A 91 19.67 12.98 -25.79
CA SER A 91 20.27 12.72 -27.11
C SER A 91 20.94 14.00 -27.64
N PRO A 92 22.18 13.93 -28.16
CA PRO A 92 22.76 15.04 -28.88
C PRO A 92 21.90 15.27 -30.12
N LYS A 93 21.38 16.49 -30.27
CA LYS A 93 20.76 16.96 -31.51
C LYS A 93 21.78 16.84 -32.64
N SER A 94 21.76 15.71 -33.35
CA SER A 94 22.26 15.67 -34.71
C SER A 94 21.15 16.23 -35.58
N GLU A 95 21.38 17.45 -36.07
CA GLU A 95 20.59 18.09 -37.09
C GLU A 95 20.61 17.22 -38.35
N THR A 96 19.60 16.38 -38.50
CA THR A 96 19.22 15.87 -39.82
C THR A 96 17.71 15.94 -39.92
N SER A 97 17.30 16.80 -40.83
CA SER A 97 15.95 16.98 -41.35
C SER A 97 15.17 15.66 -41.42
N SER A 98 14.16 15.54 -40.57
CA SER A 98 12.99 14.73 -40.87
C SER A 98 11.78 15.43 -40.26
N ASP A 99 10.77 15.62 -41.08
CA ASP A 99 9.46 16.20 -40.76
C ASP A 99 8.73 15.36 -39.70
N ASN A 100 9.17 15.43 -38.45
CA ASN A 100 8.41 14.90 -37.33
C ASN A 100 7.39 15.97 -36.95
N LYS A 101 6.18 15.89 -37.52
CA LYS A 101 4.98 16.53 -36.96
C LYS A 101 4.85 16.08 -35.51
N GLN A 102 5.37 16.89 -34.59
CA GLN A 102 5.40 16.57 -33.17
C GLN A 102 3.98 16.73 -32.64
N SER A 103 3.29 15.60 -32.45
CA SER A 103 1.87 15.53 -32.10
C SER A 103 1.60 15.94 -30.66
N ASN A 104 0.32 16.27 -30.39
CA ASN A 104 -0.17 16.50 -29.03
C ASN A 104 0.03 15.23 -28.19
N SER A 105 0.56 15.39 -26.98
CA SER A 105 0.82 14.26 -26.08
C SER A 105 0.11 14.48 -24.74
N VAL A 106 -0.59 13.45 -24.26
CA VAL A 106 -1.26 13.44 -22.96
C VAL A 106 -0.58 12.39 -22.09
N VAL A 107 -0.16 12.79 -20.88
CA VAL A 107 0.47 11.92 -19.89
C VAL A 107 -0.32 12.02 -18.60
N ILE A 108 -0.69 10.86 -18.04
CA ILE A 108 -1.40 10.77 -16.78
C ILE A 108 -0.45 10.20 -15.73
N ARG A 109 -0.32 10.89 -14.59
CA ARG A 109 0.55 10.51 -13.48
C ARG A 109 -0.26 10.42 -12.18
N PRO A 110 -0.07 9.38 -11.35
CA PRO A 110 -0.64 9.38 -10.00
C PRO A 110 0.07 10.42 -9.13
N CYS A 111 -0.67 11.12 -8.27
CA CYS A 111 -0.13 12.06 -7.30
C CYS A 111 -0.72 11.80 -5.90
N TRP A 112 -0.09 12.36 -4.85
CA TRP A 112 -0.68 12.30 -3.51
C TRP A 112 -2.05 12.99 -3.52
N GLY A 113 -3.10 12.22 -3.23
CA GLY A 113 -4.50 12.70 -3.22
C GLY A 113 -5.27 12.57 -4.54
N GLY A 114 -4.69 12.01 -5.60
CA GLY A 114 -5.44 11.83 -6.86
C GLY A 114 -4.58 11.53 -8.08
N MET A 115 -4.83 12.26 -9.16
CA MET A 115 -4.12 12.12 -10.44
C MET A 115 -3.79 13.49 -11.06
N GLU A 116 -2.71 13.51 -11.82
CA GLU A 116 -2.21 14.67 -12.54
C GLU A 116 -2.16 14.35 -14.04
N ILE A 117 -2.84 15.17 -14.84
CA ILE A 117 -2.95 15.06 -16.29
C ILE A 117 -2.10 16.18 -16.90
N VAL A 118 -1.08 15.80 -17.66
CA VAL A 118 -0.18 16.71 -18.35
C VAL A 118 -0.43 16.62 -19.84
N ILE A 119 -0.84 17.73 -20.45
CA ILE A 119 -1.12 17.85 -21.87
C ILE A 119 -0.09 18.78 -22.47
N SER A 120 0.60 18.32 -23.50
CA SER A 120 1.60 19.14 -24.19
C SER A 120 1.19 19.30 -25.66
N GLY A 121 0.96 20.55 -26.10
CA GLY A 121 0.54 20.89 -27.47
C GLY A 121 1.69 20.85 -28.46
N GLY A 122 1.48 20.46 -29.71
CA GLY A 122 2.53 20.40 -30.74
C GLY A 122 2.99 21.79 -31.20
N LEU A 123 4.17 21.87 -31.83
CA LEU A 123 4.70 23.12 -32.39
C LEU A 123 3.87 23.68 -33.59
N SER A 124 2.88 22.93 -34.06
CA SER A 124 2.16 23.17 -35.33
C SER A 124 0.94 24.09 -35.22
N GLY A 125 0.74 24.82 -34.11
CA GLY A 125 -0.29 25.86 -34.01
C GLY A 125 -1.73 25.38 -33.83
N GLU A 126 -1.96 24.08 -33.68
CA GLU A 126 -3.22 23.48 -33.24
C GLU A 126 -3.10 23.07 -31.76
N ASP A 127 -2.99 24.07 -30.90
CA ASP A 127 -3.01 23.86 -29.45
C ASP A 127 -4.41 23.41 -29.02
N LEU A 128 -4.50 22.31 -28.28
CA LEU A 128 -5.76 21.85 -27.71
C LEU A 128 -6.25 22.88 -26.70
N PRO A 129 -7.43 23.50 -26.90
CA PRO A 129 -7.93 24.50 -25.98
C PRO A 129 -8.21 23.84 -24.63
N LEU A 130 -7.55 24.34 -23.58
CA LEU A 130 -7.71 23.87 -22.20
C LEU A 130 -9.18 23.83 -21.76
N SER A 131 -10.01 24.73 -22.28
CA SER A 131 -11.45 24.76 -22.01
C SER A 131 -12.15 23.48 -22.45
N SER A 132 -11.89 22.97 -23.65
CA SER A 132 -12.51 21.73 -24.16
C SER A 132 -12.01 20.50 -23.41
N VAL A 133 -10.76 20.51 -22.97
CA VAL A 133 -10.22 19.43 -22.14
C VAL A 133 -10.92 19.42 -20.78
N LEU A 134 -11.04 20.58 -20.12
CA LEU A 134 -11.73 20.68 -18.84
C LEU A 134 -13.21 20.33 -18.95
N GLU A 135 -13.85 20.66 -20.08
CA GLU A 135 -15.25 20.29 -20.35
C GLU A 135 -15.42 18.76 -20.32
N VAL A 136 -14.60 18.02 -21.06
CA VAL A 136 -14.64 16.55 -21.05
C VAL A 136 -14.31 15.99 -19.66
N LEU A 137 -13.24 16.47 -19.03
CA LEU A 137 -12.80 15.94 -17.74
C LEU A 137 -13.80 16.19 -16.61
N VAL A 138 -14.45 17.35 -16.60
CA VAL A 138 -15.36 17.76 -15.51
C VAL A 138 -16.81 17.33 -15.80
N LEU A 139 -17.29 17.51 -17.04
CA LEU A 139 -18.70 17.25 -17.36
C LEU A 139 -18.97 15.81 -17.79
N GLU A 140 -18.09 15.20 -18.59
CA GLU A 140 -18.31 13.83 -19.09
C GLU A 140 -17.77 12.79 -18.11
N GLU A 141 -16.54 12.98 -17.63
CA GLU A 141 -15.85 12.03 -16.74
C GLU A 141 -16.08 12.30 -15.24
N GLY A 142 -16.66 13.46 -14.89
CA GLY A 142 -17.00 13.81 -13.51
C GLY A 142 -15.79 13.96 -12.58
N LEU A 143 -14.61 14.30 -13.11
CA LEU A 143 -13.39 14.46 -12.32
C LEU A 143 -13.43 15.76 -11.50
N ASN A 144 -13.08 15.66 -10.22
CA ASN A 144 -12.96 16.84 -9.35
C ASN A 144 -11.60 17.52 -9.57
N VAL A 145 -11.54 18.51 -10.45
CA VAL A 145 -10.30 19.27 -10.73
C VAL A 145 -10.00 20.25 -9.59
N VAL A 146 -8.87 20.06 -8.92
CA VAL A 146 -8.42 20.89 -7.79
C VAL A 146 -7.41 21.95 -8.23
N ARG A 147 -6.57 21.62 -9.20
CA ARG A 147 -5.54 22.54 -9.69
C ARG A 147 -5.44 22.48 -11.19
N CYS A 148 -5.26 23.63 -11.82
CA CYS A 148 -4.94 23.72 -13.23
C CYS A 148 -3.88 24.80 -13.44
N ALA A 149 -2.84 24.48 -14.20
CA ALA A 149 -1.76 25.39 -14.53
C ALA A 149 -1.38 25.25 -16.00
N SER A 150 -1.09 26.37 -16.65
CA SER A 150 -0.62 26.41 -18.04
C SER A 150 0.73 27.08 -18.07
N THR A 151 1.71 26.46 -18.72
CA THR A 151 3.07 26.98 -18.84
C THR A 151 3.55 26.86 -20.27
N LYS A 152 4.37 27.81 -20.72
CA LYS A 152 5.01 27.76 -22.03
C LYS A 152 6.49 27.44 -21.86
N ALA A 153 6.92 26.27 -22.33
CA ALA A 153 8.31 25.81 -22.22
C ALA A 153 8.80 25.34 -23.59
N ASN A 154 9.99 25.76 -24.01
CA ASN A 154 10.59 25.38 -25.31
C ASN A 154 9.69 25.67 -26.52
N GLY A 155 8.91 26.75 -26.47
CA GLY A 155 7.95 27.09 -27.54
C GLY A 155 6.66 26.27 -27.51
N ARG A 156 6.52 25.33 -26.57
CA ARG A 156 5.40 24.41 -26.41
C ARG A 156 4.47 24.87 -25.29
N LEU A 157 3.15 24.78 -25.49
CA LEU A 157 2.17 24.99 -24.42
C LEU A 157 1.97 23.67 -23.64
N ILE A 158 2.10 23.74 -22.32
CA ILE A 158 1.97 22.61 -21.41
C ILE A 158 0.90 22.94 -20.37
N HIS A 159 -0.18 22.16 -20.39
CA HIS A 159 -1.23 22.20 -19.38
C HIS A 159 -1.03 21.09 -18.36
N THR A 160 -1.14 21.43 -17.08
CA THR A 160 -1.06 20.51 -15.96
C THR A 160 -2.34 20.63 -15.15
N ILE A 161 -3.12 19.56 -15.09
CA ILE A 161 -4.41 19.49 -14.43
C ILE A 161 -4.29 18.46 -13.31
N GLN A 162 -4.65 18.81 -12.09
CA GLN A 162 -4.69 17.91 -10.95
C GLN A 162 -6.15 17.68 -10.59
N ALA A 163 -6.54 16.41 -10.54
CA ALA A 163 -7.87 15.98 -10.15
C ALA A 163 -7.79 15.07 -8.93
N GLU A 164 -8.70 15.27 -7.99
CA GLU A 164 -8.95 14.34 -6.90
C GLU A 164 -9.69 13.12 -7.42
N VAL A 165 -9.22 11.94 -7.00
CA VAL A 165 -9.92 10.69 -7.29
C VAL A 165 -10.61 10.27 -6.00
N LEU A 166 -11.94 10.25 -6.02
CA LEU A 166 -12.73 9.75 -4.90
C LEU A 166 -12.39 8.27 -4.69
N ILE A 167 -12.13 7.89 -3.43
CA ILE A 167 -11.75 6.53 -2.99
C ILE A 167 -12.64 5.44 -3.60
N TYR A 168 -13.91 5.74 -3.86
CA TYR A 168 -14.87 4.83 -4.49
C TYR A 168 -14.50 4.41 -5.93
N ILE A 169 -13.87 5.29 -6.73
CA ILE A 169 -13.42 4.97 -8.09
C ILE A 169 -12.21 4.04 -8.05
N TYR A 170 -11.27 4.28 -7.11
CA TYR A 170 -10.15 3.36 -6.87
C TYR A 170 -10.65 1.97 -6.48
N ILE A 171 -11.65 1.89 -5.58
CA ILE A 171 -12.27 0.62 -5.19
C ILE A 171 -12.99 -0.02 -6.38
N TYR A 172 -13.72 0.75 -7.21
CA TYR A 172 -14.44 0.21 -8.36
C TYR A 172 -13.49 -0.32 -9.45
N ILE A 173 -12.42 0.40 -9.78
CA ILE A 173 -11.39 -0.05 -10.73
C ILE A 173 -10.67 -1.29 -10.18
N TRP A 174 -10.33 -1.29 -8.89
CA TRP A 174 -9.70 -2.43 -8.23
C TRP A 174 -10.63 -3.66 -8.26
N ILE A 175 -11.88 -3.52 -7.80
CA ILE A 175 -12.88 -4.60 -7.85
C ILE A 175 -13.04 -5.12 -9.27
N ASN A 176 -13.16 -4.28 -10.30
CA ASN A 176 -13.33 -4.76 -11.68
C ASN A 176 -12.06 -5.42 -12.23
N PHE A 177 -10.87 -4.89 -11.94
CA PHE A 177 -9.60 -5.46 -12.36
C PHE A 177 -9.33 -6.85 -11.75
N TYR A 178 -9.68 -7.03 -10.46
CA TYR A 178 -9.55 -8.31 -9.77
C TYR A 178 -10.71 -9.27 -10.03
N ASN A 179 -11.93 -8.78 -10.24
CA ASN A 179 -13.05 -9.64 -10.64
C ASN A 179 -12.85 -10.19 -12.05
N LEU A 180 -12.34 -9.41 -13.01
CA LEU A 180 -12.05 -9.92 -14.34
C LEU A 180 -10.99 -11.03 -14.27
N ASN A 181 -9.95 -10.88 -13.45
CA ASN A 181 -9.00 -11.96 -13.18
C ASN A 181 -9.64 -13.20 -12.53
N PHE A 182 -10.61 -13.04 -11.63
CA PHE A 182 -11.30 -14.17 -10.99
C PHE A 182 -12.22 -14.92 -11.96
N TYR A 183 -12.94 -14.21 -12.84
CA TYR A 183 -13.76 -14.81 -13.89
C TYR A 183 -12.90 -15.54 -14.93
N TYR A 184 -11.76 -14.98 -15.34
CA TYR A 184 -10.83 -15.65 -16.27
C TYR A 184 -10.10 -16.83 -15.62
N LEU A 185 -9.72 -16.75 -14.34
CA LEU A 185 -9.12 -17.86 -13.60
C LEU A 185 -10.13 -18.99 -13.36
N GLY A 186 -11.38 -18.66 -13.02
CA GLY A 186 -12.48 -19.63 -12.91
C GLY A 186 -12.83 -20.29 -14.25
N PHE A 187 -12.76 -19.54 -15.35
CA PHE A 187 -12.91 -20.08 -16.70
C PHE A 187 -11.73 -20.99 -17.08
N LEU A 188 -10.48 -20.60 -16.78
CA LEU A 188 -9.29 -21.44 -17.00
C LEU A 188 -9.33 -22.73 -16.18
N ILE A 189 -9.76 -22.68 -14.91
CA ILE A 189 -9.89 -23.86 -14.04
C ILE A 189 -10.97 -24.81 -14.58
N ARG A 190 -12.12 -24.31 -15.07
CA ARG A 190 -13.13 -25.15 -15.73
C ARG A 190 -12.62 -25.72 -17.07
N TYR A 191 -11.90 -24.93 -17.85
CA TYR A 191 -11.34 -25.36 -19.13
C TYR A 191 -10.25 -26.43 -18.94
N HIS A 192 -9.47 -26.35 -17.86
CA HIS A 192 -8.45 -27.34 -17.52
C HIS A 192 -9.05 -28.63 -16.93
N ASN A 193 -10.10 -28.53 -16.10
CA ASN A 193 -10.82 -29.70 -15.56
C ASN A 193 -11.59 -30.49 -16.64
N ALA A 194 -11.99 -29.86 -17.74
CA ALA A 194 -12.65 -30.54 -18.85
C ALA A 194 -11.69 -31.38 -19.73
N ARG A 195 -10.36 -31.22 -19.60
CA ARG A 195 -9.37 -31.83 -20.51
C ARG A 195 -8.49 -32.92 -19.88
N MET A 196 -8.50 -33.08 -18.55
CA MET A 196 -7.75 -34.12 -17.83
C MET A 196 -8.49 -34.54 -16.54
N PRO A 197 -9.34 -35.59 -16.53
CA PRO A 197 -10.15 -35.98 -15.38
C PRO A 197 -9.39 -36.82 -14.33
N TYR A 198 -8.05 -36.78 -14.27
CA TYR A 198 -7.24 -37.64 -13.39
C TYR A 198 -6.15 -36.87 -12.66
N ILE A 199 -6.49 -35.79 -11.97
CA ILE A 199 -5.67 -35.29 -10.85
C ILE A 199 -6.64 -34.81 -9.76
N ASP A 200 -6.88 -35.67 -8.77
CA ASP A 200 -7.57 -35.31 -7.53
C ASP A 200 -6.76 -34.24 -6.79
N VAL A 201 -7.23 -33.00 -6.82
CA VAL A 201 -6.80 -31.97 -5.87
C VAL A 201 -7.98 -31.68 -4.95
N PHE A 202 -7.96 -32.37 -3.81
CA PHE A 202 -8.74 -32.09 -2.61
C PHE A 202 -8.63 -30.61 -2.22
N PHE A 203 -9.61 -29.78 -2.59
CA PHE A 203 -9.85 -28.48 -1.96
C PHE A 203 -11.32 -28.09 -2.11
N PHE A 204 -12.22 -28.80 -1.42
CA PHE A 204 -13.60 -28.32 -1.23
C PHE A 204 -14.24 -28.89 0.03
N THR A 205 -13.66 -28.60 1.19
CA THR A 205 -14.38 -28.72 2.48
C THR A 205 -13.85 -27.67 3.46
N GLU A 206 -14.19 -26.40 3.29
CA GLU A 206 -14.20 -25.45 4.44
C GLU A 206 -15.01 -24.16 4.22
N VAL A 207 -15.98 -24.15 3.29
CA VAL A 207 -16.90 -23.00 3.13
C VAL A 207 -18.31 -23.27 3.69
N SER A 208 -18.62 -24.49 4.13
CA SER A 208 -19.98 -24.81 4.63
C SER A 208 -20.18 -24.60 6.15
N ILE A 209 -19.21 -24.03 6.89
CA ILE A 209 -19.34 -23.84 8.35
C ILE A 209 -19.87 -22.44 8.71
N TYR A 210 -19.80 -21.46 7.81
CA TYR A 210 -20.19 -20.08 8.15
C TYR A 210 -21.69 -19.77 8.02
N ASP A 211 -22.45 -20.53 7.25
CA ASP A 211 -23.90 -20.27 7.05
C ASP A 211 -24.82 -20.94 8.10
N SER A 212 -24.26 -21.66 9.09
CA SER A 212 -25.05 -22.31 10.15
C SER A 212 -24.93 -21.64 11.54
N LEU A 213 -24.16 -20.55 11.67
CA LEU A 213 -23.84 -19.91 12.96
C LEU A 213 -24.29 -18.46 13.11
N MET A 214 -24.92 -17.87 12.08
CA MET A 214 -25.58 -16.56 12.16
C MET A 214 -27.09 -16.68 11.89
N GLY A 215 -27.70 -17.68 12.54
CA GLY A 215 -29.12 -17.65 12.85
C GLY A 215 -29.32 -17.05 14.24
N HIS A 216 -29.61 -15.76 14.31
CA HIS A 216 -30.53 -15.19 15.29
C HIS A 216 -30.99 -13.78 14.91
#